data_AF-A0A8T4SU38-F1
#
_entry.id   AF-A0A8T4SU38-F1
#
_cell.length_a   1.000
_cell.length_b   1.000
_cell.length_c   1.000
_cell.angle_alpha   90.00
_cell.angle_beta   90.00
_cell.angle_gamma   90.00
#
_symmetry.space_group_name_H-M   'P 1'
#
loop_
_entity.id
_entity.type
_entity.pdbx_description
1 polymer ?
#
loop_
_entity_poly.entity_id
_entity_poly.type
_entity_poly.pdbx_seq_one_letter_code
_entity_poly.pdbx_strand_id
1 'polypeptide(L)' 'MENQQLLQEVREIKKDIKIIMENMPDKDMFLTSEEKGLLEESYNNERNKKLVSGKILRKN' A
#
# COMPACT_ATOMS: atom_id res chain seq x y z
N MET A 1 -30.31 -18.84 5.74
CA MET A 1 -28.96 -19.35 5.46
C MET A 1 -28.09 -18.25 4.86
N GLU A 2 -28.53 -17.60 3.79
CA GLU A 2 -27.81 -16.51 3.11
C GLU A 2 -27.40 -15.34 4.03
N ASN A 3 -28.30 -14.83 4.87
CA ASN A 3 -27.97 -13.77 5.84
C ASN A 3 -26.91 -14.18 6.87
N GLN A 4 -26.80 -15.46 7.22
CA GLN A 4 -25.79 -15.93 8.17
C GLN A 4 -24.42 -16.04 7.51
N GLN A 5 -24.36 -16.43 6.23
CA GLN A 5 -23.14 -16.42 5.43
C GLN A 5 -22.62 -14.98 5.22
N LEU A 6 -23.51 -14.05 4.85
CA LEU A 6 -23.15 -12.63 4.73
C LEU A 6 -22.59 -12.05 6.03
N LEU A 7 -23.17 -12.41 7.18
CA LEU A 7 -22.66 -11.99 8.49
C LEU A 7 -21.29 -12.58 8.82
N GLN A 8 -21.02 -13.82 8.39
CA GLN A 8 -19.73 -14.48 8.56
C GLN A 8 -18.66 -13.77 7.71
N GLU A 9 -18.94 -13.52 6.43
CA GLU A 9 -18.03 -12.83 5.50
C GLU A 9 -17.71 -11.41 5.99
N VAL A 10 -18.71 -10.66 6.46
CA VAL A 10 -18.49 -9.31 7.00
C VAL A 10 -17.58 -9.34 8.25
N ARG A 11 -17.65 -10.38 9.08
CA ARG A 11 -16.75 -10.53 10.23
C ARG A 11 -15.32 -10.82 9.79
N GLU A 12 -15.14 -11.65 8.78
CA GLU A 12 -13.82 -11.97 8.22
C GLU A 12 -13.18 -10.74 7.60
N ILE A 13 -13.93 -10.00 6.76
CA ILE A 13 -13.48 -8.73 6.19
C ILE A 13 -13.04 -7.75 7.28
N LYS A 14 -13.81 -7.61 8.35
CA LYS A 14 -13.46 -6.73 9.47
C LYS A 14 -12.18 -7.16 10.18
N LYS A 15 -11.95 -8.47 10.31
CA LYS A 15 -10.73 -9.00 10.91
C LYS A 15 -9.51 -8.69 10.04
N ASP A 16 -9.64 -8.86 8.73
CA ASP A 16 -8.56 -8.59 7.79
C ASP A 16 -8.23 -7.10 7.75
N ILE A 17 -9.24 -6.22 7.71
CA ILE A 17 -9.04 -4.77 7.80
C ILE A 17 -8.29 -4.39 9.07
N LYS A 18 -8.66 -4.99 10.21
CA LYS A 18 -7.99 -4.71 11.48
C LYS A 18 -6.50 -5.09 11.43
N ILE A 19 -6.19 -6.28 10.91
CA ILE A 19 -4.81 -6.74 10.74
C ILE A 19 -4.03 -5.79 9.82
N ILE A 20 -4.63 -5.38 8.70
CA ILE A 20 -4.02 -4.44 7.77
C ILE A 20 -3.72 -3.12 8.48
N MET A 21 -4.66 -2.57 9.25
CA MET A 21 -4.45 -1.31 9.97
C MET A 21 -3.38 -1.42 11.05
N GLU A 22 -3.29 -2.54 11.76
CA GLU A 22 -2.27 -2.77 12.80
C GLU A 22 -0.86 -2.95 12.23
N ASN A 23 -0.76 -3.51 11.01
CA ASN A 23 0.52 -3.75 10.33
C ASN A 23 0.80 -2.72 9.22
N MET A 24 -0.08 -1.74 9.05
CA MET A 24 0.14 -0.68 8.09
C MET A 24 1.30 0.16 8.63
N PRO A 25 2.38 0.35 7.85
CA PRO A 25 3.42 1.28 8.24
C PRO A 25 2.79 2.65 8.50
N ASP A 26 3.19 3.27 9.59
CA ASP A 26 2.63 4.55 10.03
C ASP A 26 2.68 5.56 8.87
N LYS A 27 1.65 6.38 8.71
CA LYS A 27 1.64 7.39 7.64
C LYS A 27 2.81 8.39 7.78
N ASP A 28 3.30 8.53 9.02
CA ASP A 28 4.45 9.33 9.41
C ASP A 28 5.71 8.47 9.65
N MET A 29 5.72 7.21 9.20
CA MET A 29 6.86 6.31 9.35
C MET A 29 8.08 6.92 8.67
N PHE A 30 9.07 7.27 9.50
CA PHE A 30 10.35 7.75 9.03
C PHE A 30 11.01 6.66 8.18
N LEU A 31 11.31 6.99 6.93
CA LEU A 31 12.11 6.12 6.08
C LEU A 31 13.45 5.89 6.78
N THR A 32 13.84 4.62 6.88
CA THR A 32 15.23 4.27 7.21
C THR A 32 16.16 4.90 6.16
N SER A 33 17.45 5.04 6.49
CA SER A 33 18.43 5.61 5.55
C SER A 33 18.49 4.83 4.24
N GLU A 34 18.29 3.51 4.31
CA GLU A 34 18.22 2.63 3.14
C GLU A 34 16.96 2.89 2.31
N GLU A 35 15.78 2.90 2.92
CA GLU A 35 14.51 3.17 2.23
C GLU A 35 14.48 4.56 1.60
N LYS A 36 15.10 5.55 2.26
CA LYS A 36 15.27 6.89 1.70
C LYS A 36 16.15 6.87 0.44
N GLY A 37 17.26 6.13 0.47
CA GLY A 37 18.13 5.95 -0.68
C GLY A 37 17.40 5.29 -1.86
N LEU A 38 16.64 4.23 -1.59
CA LEU A 38 15.82 3.55 -2.61
C LEU A 38 14.74 4.47 -3.20
N LEU A 39 14.11 5.31 -2.38
CA LEU A 39 13.13 6.27 -2.84
C LEU A 39 13.76 7.35 -3.74
N GLU A 40 14.91 7.89 -3.34
CA GLU A 40 15.66 8.86 -4.15
C GLU A 40 16.12 8.27 -5.49
N GLU A 41 16.60 7.03 -5.48
CA GLU A 41 16.96 6.31 -6.71
C GLU A 41 15.76 6.14 -7.63
N SER A 42 14.61 5.73 -7.09
CA SER A 42 13.35 5.58 -7.84
C SER A 42 12.95 6.89 -8.53
N TYR A 43 12.99 8.02 -7.80
CA TYR A 43 12.70 9.34 -8.38
C TYR A 43 13.70 9.73 -9.47
N ASN A 44 14.99 9.44 -9.29
CA ASN A 44 16.02 9.72 -10.28
C ASN A 44 15.82 8.86 -11.55
N ASN A 45 15.44 7.59 -11.39
CA ASN A 45 15.14 6.69 -12.50
C ASN A 45 13.89 7.14 -13.27
N GLU A 46 12.84 7.61 -12.59
CA GLU A 46 11.67 8.22 -13.21
C GLU A 46 12.06 9.50 -13.99
N ARG A 47 12.84 10.40 -13.38
CA ARG A 47 13.32 11.63 -14.01
C ARG A 47 14.16 11.37 -15.26
N ASN A 48 14.97 10.31 -15.22
CA ASN A 48 15.81 9.88 -16.34
C ASN A 48 15.07 9.00 -17.35
N LYS A 49 13.74 8.85 -17.23
CA LYS A 49 12.87 8.05 -18.11
C LYS A 49 13.25 6.56 -18.18
N LYS A 50 13.95 6.06 -17.16
CA LYS A 50 14.23 4.63 -16.99
C LYS A 50 13.03 3.87 -16.42
N LEU A 51 12.16 4.57 -15.69
CA LEU A 51 10.92 4.04 -15.11
C LEU A 51 9.73 4.91 -15.51
N VAL A 52 8.55 4.29 -15.55
CA VAL A 52 7.27 4.97 -15.81
C VAL A 52 6.72 5.51 -14.48
N SER A 53 6.29 6.77 -14.48
CA SER A 53 5.70 7.41 -13.30
C SER A 53 4.51 6.63 -12.76
N GLY A 54 4.45 6.46 -11.43
CA GLY A 54 3.26 5.95 -10.77
C GLY A 54 2.00 6.80 -11.01
N LYS A 55 2.15 8.09 -11.35
CA LYS A 55 1.02 8.95 -11.74
C LYS A 55 0.40 8.54 -13.09
N ILE A 56 1.20 7.98 -13.99
CA ILE A 56 0.74 7.48 -15.28
C ILE A 56 0.04 6.14 -15.08
N LEU A 57 0.64 5.24 -14.29
CA LEU A 57 0.07 3.92 -14.01
C LEU A 57 -1.31 3.99 -13.34
N ARG A 58 -1.54 4.95 -12.43
CA ARG A 58 -2.83 5.13 -11.74
C ARG A 58 -3.94 5.74 -12.59
N LYS A 59 -3.65 6.17 -13.81
CA LYS A 59 -4.65 6.72 -14.74
C LYS A 59 -5.19 5.67 -15.71
N ASN A 60 -4.56 4.51 -15.78
CA ASN A 60 -5.01 3.35 -16.54
C ASN A 60 -5.80 2.41 -15.62
#